data_AF-A0AAD6ZFM9-F1
#
_entry.id   AF-A0AAD6ZFM9-F1
#
_cell.length_a   1.000
_cell.length_b   1.000
_cell.length_c   1.000
_cell.angle_alpha   90.00
_cell.angle_beta   90.00
_cell.angle_gamma   90.00
#
_symmetry.space_group_name_H-M   'P 1'
#
loop_
_entity.id
_entity.type
_entity.pdbx_description
1 polymer ?
#
loop_
_entity_poly.entity_id
_entity_poly.type
_entity_poly.pdbx_seq_one_letter_code
_entity_poly.pdbx_strand_id
1 'polypeptide(L)'
;TRQDFDRLLSVLYPKDYTQHECKTVEEWASILALAHKFEMHNIRQLAIDRLALCAGPVDKIALGQQYNVDEWLGPAYLMLAARQEPITSAEGAKLGVEALVRISALKDEVSRNLAAYLDQDKFRELFAKKAAA
;
A
#
# COMPACT_ATOMS: atom_id res chain seq x y z
N THR A 1 20.03 -4.90 -11.11
CA THR A 1 20.62 -5.59 -12.28
C THR A 1 20.84 -4.57 -13.41
N ARG A 2 21.42 -4.96 -14.56
CA ARG A 2 21.64 -4.06 -15.71
C ARG A 2 20.36 -3.32 -16.12
N GLN A 3 19.25 -4.04 -16.18
CA GLN A 3 17.93 -3.50 -16.54
C GLN A 3 17.45 -2.42 -15.56
N ASP A 4 17.71 -2.57 -14.25
CA ASP A 4 17.34 -1.55 -13.26
C ASP A 4 18.14 -0.26 -13.47
N PHE A 5 19.41 -0.39 -13.83
CA PHE A 5 20.25 0.76 -14.14
C PHE A 5 19.82 1.45 -15.44
N ASP A 6 19.45 0.69 -16.46
CA ASP A 6 18.89 1.24 -17.71
C ASP A 6 17.59 2.02 -17.45
N ARG A 7 16.72 1.54 -16.54
CA ARG A 7 15.52 2.27 -16.09
C ARG A 7 15.85 3.55 -15.34
N LEU A 8 16.87 3.54 -14.49
CA LEU A 8 17.33 4.77 -13.83
C LEU A 8 17.85 5.78 -14.86
N LEU A 9 18.59 5.31 -15.86
CA LEU A 9 19.11 6.16 -16.93
C LEU A 9 18.00 6.74 -17.80
N SER A 10 16.92 6.02 -18.07
CA SER A 10 15.79 6.59 -18.84
C SER A 10 15.05 7.70 -18.10
N VAL A 11 15.09 7.71 -16.76
CA VAL A 11 14.59 8.82 -15.94
C VAL A 11 15.56 10.00 -15.94
N LEU A 12 16.86 9.76 -15.90
CA LEU A 12 17.89 10.81 -15.89
C LEU A 12 18.11 11.45 -17.27
N TYR A 13 17.96 10.66 -18.33
CA TYR A 13 18.12 11.05 -19.72
C TYR A 13 16.91 10.64 -20.55
N PRO A 14 15.76 11.30 -20.37
CA PRO A 14 14.55 10.98 -21.09
C PRO A 14 14.71 11.30 -22.58
N LYS A 15 14.25 10.38 -23.44
CA LYS A 15 14.07 10.69 -24.87
C LYS A 15 12.88 11.62 -25.09
N ASP A 16 11.88 11.53 -24.22
CA ASP A 16 10.72 12.41 -24.15
C ASP A 16 10.54 12.88 -22.70
N TYR A 17 10.56 14.18 -22.47
CA TYR A 17 10.42 14.77 -21.15
C TYR A 17 8.96 14.84 -20.68
N THR A 18 8.00 14.58 -21.57
CA THR A 18 6.57 14.63 -21.25
C THR A 18 6.05 13.29 -20.74
N GLN A 19 6.67 12.17 -21.13
CA GLN A 19 6.25 10.83 -20.77
C GLN A 19 7.43 10.02 -20.23
N HIS A 20 7.21 9.33 -19.11
CA HIS A 20 8.21 8.44 -18.54
C HIS A 20 8.06 7.06 -19.18
N GLU A 21 9.18 6.44 -19.56
CA GLU A 21 9.19 5.09 -20.14
C GLU A 21 8.72 4.04 -19.12
N CYS A 22 9.00 4.27 -17.83
CA CYS A 22 8.57 3.40 -16.74
C CYS A 22 7.11 3.63 -16.36
N LYS A 23 6.33 2.54 -16.32
CA LYS A 23 4.89 2.56 -16.04
C LYS A 23 4.47 1.58 -14.95
N THR A 24 5.23 0.51 -14.72
CA THR A 24 4.82 -0.53 -13.76
C THR A 24 5.36 -0.28 -12.35
N VAL A 25 4.72 -0.91 -11.36
CA VAL A 25 5.14 -0.83 -9.96
C VAL A 25 6.55 -1.38 -9.79
N GLU A 26 6.89 -2.48 -10.48
CA GLU A 26 8.20 -3.12 -10.40
C GLU A 26 9.31 -2.22 -10.96
N GLU A 27 9.02 -1.49 -12.04
CA GLU A 27 9.96 -0.56 -12.65
C GLU A 27 10.27 0.60 -11.72
N TRP A 28 9.23 1.24 -11.16
CA TRP A 28 9.39 2.34 -10.22
C TRP A 28 10.00 1.89 -8.89
N ALA A 29 9.68 0.69 -8.41
CA ALA A 29 10.32 0.11 -7.23
C ALA A 29 11.83 -0.13 -7.46
N SER A 30 12.22 -0.55 -8.66
CA SER A 30 13.62 -0.72 -9.05
C SER A 30 14.37 0.61 -9.08
N ILE A 31 13.73 1.66 -9.62
CA ILE A 31 14.28 3.02 -9.63
C ILE A 31 14.40 3.55 -8.19
N LEU A 32 13.40 3.34 -7.34
CA LEU A 32 13.43 3.73 -5.93
C LEU A 32 14.59 3.07 -5.20
N ALA A 33 14.81 1.77 -5.42
CA ALA A 33 15.91 1.01 -4.83
C ALA A 33 17.28 1.62 -5.18
N LEU A 34 17.49 1.93 -6.46
CA LEU A 34 18.74 2.53 -6.93
C LEU A 34 18.89 3.98 -6.47
N ALA A 35 17.82 4.77 -6.52
CA ALA A 35 17.83 6.16 -6.06
C ALA A 35 18.14 6.26 -4.57
N HIS A 36 17.62 5.34 -3.76
CA HIS A 36 17.97 5.23 -2.35
C HIS A 36 19.44 4.83 -2.16
N LYS A 37 19.91 3.81 -2.88
CA LYS A 37 21.30 3.33 -2.80
C LYS A 37 22.33 4.38 -3.21
N PHE A 38 22.03 5.19 -4.22
CA PHE A 38 22.92 6.25 -4.72
C PHE A 38 22.63 7.62 -4.10
N GLU A 39 21.77 7.70 -3.08
CA GLU A 39 21.40 8.94 -2.39
C GLU A 39 20.86 10.04 -3.32
N MET A 40 20.18 9.64 -4.39
CA MET A 40 19.57 10.55 -5.37
C MET A 40 18.21 11.05 -4.86
N HIS A 41 18.21 12.07 -4.00
CA HIS A 41 16.99 12.54 -3.31
C HIS A 41 15.84 12.94 -4.25
N ASN A 42 16.12 13.69 -5.33
CA ASN A 42 15.08 14.13 -6.28
C ASN A 42 14.46 12.95 -7.03
N ILE A 43 15.28 11.98 -7.43
CA ILE A 43 14.80 10.78 -8.14
C ILE A 43 14.04 9.86 -7.18
N ARG A 44 14.50 9.76 -5.93
CA ARG A 44 13.77 9.06 -4.87
C ARG A 44 12.37 9.65 -4.70
N GLN A 45 12.25 10.98 -4.61
CA GLN A 45 10.95 11.62 -4.47
C GLN A 45 10.05 11.39 -5.69
N LEU A 46 10.60 11.50 -6.91
CA LEU A 46 9.85 11.19 -8.13
C LEU A 46 9.33 9.74 -8.13
N ALA A 47 10.16 8.77 -7.75
CA ALA A 47 9.75 7.38 -7.68
C ALA A 47 8.66 7.15 -6.62
N ILE A 48 8.74 7.83 -5.48
CA ILE A 48 7.70 7.83 -4.44
C ILE A 48 6.39 8.36 -5.04
N ASP A 49 6.38 9.55 -5.64
CA ASP A 49 5.16 10.16 -6.19
C ASP A 49 4.50 9.26 -7.25
N ARG A 50 5.29 8.57 -8.06
CA ARG A 50 4.78 7.63 -9.08
C ARG A 50 4.22 6.35 -8.46
N LEU A 51 4.93 5.75 -7.49
CA LEU A 51 4.46 4.58 -6.76
C LEU A 51 3.20 4.88 -5.94
N ALA A 52 3.05 6.11 -5.43
CA ALA A 52 1.83 6.51 -4.74
C ALA A 52 0.58 6.39 -5.62
N LEU A 53 0.72 6.59 -6.93
CA LEU A 53 -0.37 6.53 -7.91
C LEU A 53 -0.66 5.12 -8.42
N CYS A 54 0.35 4.26 -8.58
CA CYS A 54 0.18 2.94 -9.20
C CYS A 54 0.27 1.74 -8.24
N ALA A 55 0.93 1.88 -7.08
CA ALA A 55 1.16 0.76 -6.18
C ALA A 55 -0.08 0.42 -5.34
N GLY A 56 -0.34 -0.88 -5.20
CA GLY A 56 -1.35 -1.41 -4.30
C GLY A 56 -0.98 -1.23 -2.83
N PRO A 57 -1.93 -1.40 -1.90
CA PRO A 57 -1.68 -1.20 -0.46
C PRO A 57 -0.61 -2.14 0.11
N VAL A 58 -0.52 -3.37 -0.41
CA VAL A 58 0.50 -4.36 0.02
C VAL A 58 1.90 -3.91 -0.37
N ASP A 59 2.08 -3.51 -1.64
CA ASP A 59 3.38 -3.05 -2.12
C ASP A 59 3.77 -1.71 -1.47
N LYS A 60 2.80 -0.83 -1.18
CA LYS A 60 3.03 0.40 -0.41
C LYS A 60 3.55 0.14 1.00
N ILE A 61 3.05 -0.86 1.70
CA ILE A 61 3.59 -1.23 3.03
C ILE A 61 4.99 -1.81 2.89
N ALA A 62 5.18 -2.77 1.98
CA ALA A 62 6.48 -3.42 1.80
C ALA A 62 7.57 -2.41 1.40
N LEU A 63 7.31 -1.58 0.39
CA LEU A 63 8.24 -0.54 -0.08
C LEU A 63 8.38 0.58 0.95
N GLY A 64 7.30 0.96 1.64
CA GLY A 64 7.32 2.00 2.66
C GLY A 64 8.19 1.62 3.86
N GLN A 65 8.13 0.36 4.29
CA GLN A 65 9.00 -0.16 5.35
C GLN A 65 10.45 -0.29 4.88
N GLN A 66 10.67 -0.73 3.64
CA GLN A 66 12.01 -0.96 3.12
C GLN A 66 12.78 0.35 2.85
N TYR A 67 12.09 1.41 2.41
CA TYR A 67 12.71 2.67 1.99
C TYR A 67 12.36 3.88 2.89
N ASN A 68 11.80 3.62 4.08
CA ASN A 68 11.37 4.61 5.07
C ASN A 68 10.46 5.68 4.46
N VAL A 69 9.30 5.26 3.95
CA VAL A 69 8.23 6.14 3.44
C VAL A 69 7.02 6.01 4.36
N ASP A 70 7.11 6.65 5.52
CA ASP A 70 6.12 6.53 6.61
C ASP A 70 4.71 7.01 6.21
N GLU A 71 4.65 7.97 5.27
CA GLU A 71 3.41 8.54 4.74
C GLU A 71 2.48 7.48 4.11
N TRP A 72 3.04 6.38 3.60
CA TRP A 72 2.25 5.32 2.99
C TRP A 72 1.74 4.31 4.00
N LEU A 73 2.45 4.11 5.11
CA LEU A 73 2.20 3.01 6.03
C LEU A 73 0.81 3.14 6.65
N GLY A 74 0.49 4.29 7.25
CA GLY A 74 -0.80 4.51 7.92
C GLY A 74 -2.00 4.26 7.01
N PRO A 75 -2.13 4.96 5.86
CA PRO A 75 -3.23 4.76 4.93
C PRO A 75 -3.31 3.33 4.38
N ALA A 76 -2.16 2.71 4.07
CA ALA A 76 -2.15 1.35 3.51
C ALA A 76 -2.55 0.29 4.54
N TYR A 77 -2.11 0.43 5.80
CA TYR A 77 -2.57 -0.42 6.90
C TYR A 77 -4.08 -0.32 7.11
N LEU A 78 -4.62 0.90 7.10
CA LEU A 78 -6.06 1.13 7.23
C LEU A 78 -6.85 0.49 6.07
N MET A 79 -6.38 0.66 4.83
CA MET A 79 -7.03 0.05 3.66
C MET A 79 -7.04 -1.48 3.72
N LEU A 80 -5.96 -2.11 4.18
CA LEU A 80 -5.92 -3.57 4.36
C LEU A 80 -6.80 -4.04 5.52
N ALA A 81 -6.80 -3.31 6.65
CA ALA A 81 -7.63 -3.65 7.79
C ALA A 81 -9.13 -3.52 7.48
N ALA A 82 -9.52 -2.52 6.68
CA ALA A 82 -10.90 -2.28 6.27
C ALA A 82 -11.40 -3.26 5.18
N ARG A 83 -10.50 -3.97 4.48
CA ARG A 83 -10.88 -4.94 3.45
C ARG A 83 -11.57 -6.16 4.08
N GLN A 84 -12.68 -6.59 3.49
CA GLN A 84 -13.36 -7.82 3.94
C GLN A 84 -12.52 -9.07 3.68
N GLU A 85 -11.91 -9.15 2.49
CA GLU A 85 -11.07 -10.28 2.09
C GLU A 85 -9.89 -10.48 3.05
N PRO A 86 -9.59 -11.73 3.44
CA PRO A 86 -8.43 -12.04 4.27
C PRO A 86 -7.13 -11.75 3.52
N ILE A 87 -6.03 -11.62 4.28
CA ILE A 87 -4.70 -11.50 3.69
C ILE A 87 -4.32 -12.86 3.13
N THR A 88 -3.92 -12.88 1.86
CA THR A 88 -3.47 -14.11 1.20
C THR A 88 -2.06 -14.47 1.65
N SER A 89 -1.68 -15.75 1.51
CA SER A 89 -0.33 -16.20 1.85
C SER A 89 0.76 -15.49 1.03
N ALA A 90 0.48 -15.16 -0.24
CA ALA A 90 1.38 -14.42 -1.10
C ALA A 90 1.60 -12.97 -0.63
N GLU A 91 0.53 -12.28 -0.22
CA GLU A 91 0.60 -10.94 0.37
C GLU A 91 1.35 -10.99 1.72
N GLY A 92 1.06 -11.99 2.55
CA GLY A 92 1.71 -12.15 3.85
C GLY A 92 3.21 -12.42 3.75
N ALA A 93 3.65 -13.17 2.74
CA ALA A 93 5.07 -13.38 2.46
C ALA A 93 5.80 -12.08 2.10
N LYS A 94 5.14 -11.14 1.42
CA LYS A 94 5.71 -9.82 1.08
C LYS A 94 5.76 -8.87 2.27
N LEU A 95 4.72 -8.88 3.12
CA LEU A 95 4.57 -7.95 4.25
C LEU A 95 5.44 -8.34 5.45
N GLY A 96 5.75 -9.63 5.60
CA GLY A 96 6.42 -10.15 6.78
C GLY A 96 5.49 -10.27 8.00
N VAL A 97 5.97 -10.98 9.02
CA VAL A 97 5.16 -11.37 10.18
C VAL A 97 4.70 -10.16 11.00
N GLU A 98 5.55 -9.15 11.18
CA GLU A 98 5.23 -7.99 12.01
C GLU A 98 4.08 -7.16 11.42
N ALA A 99 4.13 -6.88 10.11
CA ALA A 99 3.07 -6.15 9.43
C ALA A 99 1.75 -6.93 9.47
N LEU A 100 1.78 -8.25 9.31
CA LEU A 100 0.59 -9.11 9.44
C LEU A 100 -0.05 -9.02 10.82
N VAL A 101 0.75 -9.09 11.88
CA VAL A 101 0.26 -8.97 13.26
C VAL A 101 -0.40 -7.61 13.48
N ARG A 102 0.21 -6.53 12.99
CA ARG A 102 -0.37 -5.18 13.08
C ARG A 102 -1.69 -5.06 12.31
N ILE A 103 -1.78 -5.61 11.09
CA ILE A 103 -3.03 -5.58 10.30
C ILE A 103 -4.12 -6.39 11.01
N SER A 104 -3.80 -7.56 11.55
CA SER A 104 -4.76 -8.38 12.29
C SER A 104 -5.29 -7.64 13.52
N ALA A 105 -4.40 -7.03 14.30
CA ALA A 105 -4.79 -6.25 15.48
C ALA A 105 -5.72 -5.07 15.10
N LEU A 106 -5.38 -4.33 14.04
CA LEU A 106 -6.22 -3.26 13.51
C LEU A 106 -7.58 -3.76 13.03
N LYS A 107 -7.62 -4.90 12.32
CA LYS A 107 -8.86 -5.49 11.82
C LYS A 107 -9.77 -5.94 12.96
N ASP A 108 -9.20 -6.52 14.01
CA ASP A 108 -9.93 -6.90 15.22
C ASP A 108 -10.47 -5.68 15.96
N GLU A 109 -9.69 -4.60 16.06
CA GLU A 109 -10.12 -3.36 16.69
C GLU A 109 -11.26 -2.68 15.91
N VAL A 110 -11.14 -2.59 14.59
CA VAL A 110 -12.21 -2.06 13.72
C VAL A 110 -13.46 -2.91 13.85
N SER A 111 -13.35 -4.24 13.80
CA SER A 111 -14.48 -5.15 13.91
C SER A 111 -15.16 -5.06 15.28
N ARG A 112 -14.38 -4.95 16.36
CA ARG A 112 -14.88 -4.80 17.73
C ARG A 112 -15.60 -3.47 17.92
N ASN A 113 -15.05 -2.38 17.40
CA ASN A 113 -15.68 -1.07 17.45
C ASN A 113 -16.99 -1.05 16.64
N LEU A 114 -17.01 -1.63 15.44
CA LEU A 114 -18.25 -1.79 14.65
C LEU A 114 -19.29 -2.64 15.38
N ALA A 115 -18.90 -3.74 16.03
CA ALA A 115 -19.80 -4.56 16.83
C ALA A 115 -20.39 -3.77 18.02
N ALA A 116 -19.61 -2.89 18.64
CA ALA A 116 -20.10 -1.97 19.67
C ALA A 116 -21.09 -0.92 19.11
N TYR A 117 -20.90 -0.43 17.87
CA TYR A 117 -21.85 0.48 17.20
C TYR A 117 -23.14 -0.23 16.73
N LEU A 118 -23.07 -1.52 16.42
CA LEU A 118 -24.19 -2.39 16.04
C LEU A 118 -24.90 -3.00 17.26
N ASP A 119 -24.87 -2.29 18.40
CA ASP A 119 -25.52 -2.67 19.64
C ASP A 119 -26.92 -3.25 19.39
N GLN A 120 -27.26 -4.34 20.09
CA GLN A 120 -28.32 -5.28 19.69
C GLN A 120 -29.69 -4.63 19.43
N ASP A 121 -29.97 -3.49 20.08
CA ASP A 121 -31.22 -2.76 19.94
C ASP A 121 -31.35 -2.05 18.57
N LYS A 122 -30.27 -1.48 18.02
CA LYS A 122 -30.29 -0.91 16.66
C LYS A 122 -30.41 -1.98 15.58
N PHE A 123 -29.80 -3.14 15.81
CA PHE A 123 -29.93 -4.29 14.93
C PHE A 123 -31.36 -4.85 14.92
N ARG A 124 -32.01 -4.91 16.09
CA ARG A 124 -33.44 -5.27 16.23
C ARG A 124 -34.35 -4.30 15.49
N GLU A 125 -34.11 -3.00 15.57
CA GLU A 125 -34.89 -2.00 14.83
C GLU A 125 -34.72 -2.13 13.31
N LEU A 126 -33.51 -2.35 12.80
CA LEU A 126 -33.27 -2.56 11.37
C LEU A 126 -33.92 -3.85 10.86
N PHE A 127 -33.89 -4.93 11.64
CA PHE A 127 -34.61 -6.17 11.32
C PHE A 127 -36.12 -5.95 11.30
N ALA A 128 -36.68 -5.27 12.31
CA ALA A 128 -38.10 -4.95 12.37
C ALA A 128 -38.55 -4.11 11.16
N LYS A 129 -37.73 -3.13 10.75
CA LYS A 129 -38.03 -2.26 9.61
C LYS A 129 -37.95 -2.97 8.25
N LYS A 130 -37.12 -4.01 8.14
CA LYS A 130 -36.94 -4.80 6.91
C LYS A 130 -37.92 -5.98 6.81
N ALA A 131 -38.45 -6.47 7.93
CA ALA A 131 -39.51 -7.49 7.96
C ALA A 131 -40.92 -6.91 7.76
N ALA A 132 -41.08 -5.59 7.93
CA ALA A 132 -42.32 -4.86 7.69
C ALA A 132 -42.46 -4.27 6.27
N ALA A 133 -41.48 -4.52 5.39
CA ALA A 133 -41.48 -4.14 3.98
C ALA A 133 -41.52 -5.40 3.11
#